data_AF-A0A7X7AKC6-F1
#
_entry.id   AF-A0A7X7AKC6-F1
#
_cell.length_a   1.000
_cell.length_b   1.000
_cell.length_c   1.000
_cell.angle_alpha   90.00
_cell.angle_beta   90.00
_cell.angle_gamma   90.00
#
_symmetry.space_group_name_H-M   'P 1'
#
loop_
_entity.id
_entity.type
_entity.pdbx_description
1 polymer ?
#
loop_
_entity_poly.entity_id
_entity_poly.type
_entity_poly.pdbx_seq_one_letter_code
_entity_poly.pdbx_strand_id
1 'polypeptide(L)'
;MLVEHFIANFASAPKELILDVDASDIPLHGEQELKQFHAYYDHHCYLPLYVFCGQSMLVCLLRASRIDGAKHAAAVLRLLVNRLRQR
;
A
#
# COMPACT_ATOMS: atom_id res chain seq x y z
N MET A 1 9.12 -0.64 11.79
CA MET A 1 8.16 -0.50 10.66
C MET A 1 7.87 -1.88 10.08
N LEU A 2 6.75 -2.07 9.38
CA LEU A 2 6.37 -3.36 8.79
C LEU A 2 7.50 -3.98 7.93
N VAL A 3 8.16 -3.17 7.13
CA VAL A 3 9.32 -3.58 6.30
C VAL A 3 10.48 -4.11 7.14
N GLU A 4 10.75 -3.53 8.32
CA GLU A 4 11.83 -4.02 9.20
C GLU A 4 11.53 -5.40 9.75
N HIS A 5 10.27 -5.64 10.15
CA HIS A 5 9.84 -6.94 10.64
C HIS A 5 9.89 -7.99 9.52
N PHE A 6 9.46 -7.62 8.31
CA PHE A 6 9.58 -8.46 7.13
C PHE A 6 11.05 -8.86 6.86
N ILE A 7 11.97 -7.89 6.84
CA ILE A 7 13.41 -8.16 6.63
C ILE A 7 13.97 -9.07 7.73
N ALA A 8 13.62 -8.83 9.00
CA ALA A 8 14.11 -9.60 10.13
C ALA A 8 13.67 -11.07 10.12
N ASN A 9 12.60 -11.41 9.38
CA ASN A 9 12.11 -12.79 9.25
C ASN A 9 12.94 -13.63 8.25
N PHE A 10 13.92 -13.04 7.55
CA PHE A 10 14.82 -13.76 6.67
C PHE A 10 16.21 -13.91 7.29
N ALA A 11 16.74 -15.14 7.32
CA ALA A 11 18.11 -15.39 7.77
C ALA A 11 19.16 -14.85 6.78
N SER A 12 18.81 -14.74 5.50
CA SER A 12 19.65 -14.17 4.43
C SER A 12 18.76 -13.57 3.35
N ALA A 13 19.30 -12.63 2.57
CA ALA A 13 18.54 -11.95 1.52
C ALA A 13 18.04 -12.96 0.45
N PRO A 14 16.73 -13.00 0.16
CA PRO A 14 16.20 -13.87 -0.89
C PRO A 14 16.63 -13.38 -2.28
N LYS A 15 16.68 -14.32 -3.24
CA LYS A 15 17.06 -14.00 -4.63
C LYS A 15 16.00 -13.18 -5.37
N GLU A 16 14.74 -13.31 -4.97
CA GLU A 16 13.59 -12.67 -5.60
C GLU A 16 12.56 -12.29 -4.54
N LEU A 17 11.88 -11.17 -4.78
CA LEU A 17 10.70 -10.73 -4.04
C LEU A 17 9.63 -10.35 -5.07
N ILE A 18 8.44 -10.92 -4.95
CA ILE A 18 7.27 -10.56 -5.77
C ILE A 18 6.45 -9.55 -4.97
N LEU A 19 6.34 -8.34 -5.49
CA LEU A 19 5.58 -7.27 -4.87
C LEU A 19 4.25 -7.10 -5.58
N ASP A 20 3.17 -7.25 -4.82
CA ASP A 20 1.82 -6.96 -5.27
C ASP A 20 1.43 -5.55 -4.81
N VAL A 21 0.96 -4.71 -5.74
CA VAL A 21 0.76 -3.27 -5.52
C VAL A 21 -0.62 -2.89 -5.98
N ASP A 22 -1.53 -2.74 -5.02
CA ASP A 22 -2.94 -2.57 -5.31
C ASP A 22 -3.58 -1.46 -4.49
N ALA A 23 -4.59 -0.85 -5.11
CA ALA A 23 -5.48 0.10 -4.47
C ALA A 23 -6.84 -0.56 -4.26
N SER A 24 -7.27 -0.67 -3.00
CA SER A 24 -8.58 -1.21 -2.63
C SER A 24 -9.38 -0.16 -1.88
N ASP A 25 -10.70 -0.19 -1.97
CA ASP A 25 -11.56 0.68 -1.18
C ASP A 25 -11.58 0.28 0.30
N ILE A 26 -11.74 1.28 1.17
CA ILE A 26 -12.21 1.09 2.54
C ILE A 26 -13.46 1.94 2.72
N PRO A 27 -14.64 1.33 2.98
CA PRO A 27 -15.86 2.07 3.22
C PRO A 27 -15.74 3.05 4.40
N LEU A 28 -16.35 4.22 4.25
CA LEU A 28 -16.45 5.24 5.29
C LEU A 28 -17.79 5.18 6.03
N HIS A 29 -17.77 5.64 7.28
CA HIS A 29 -18.94 5.75 8.14
C HIS A 29 -19.12 7.20 8.60
N GLY A 30 -20.33 7.74 8.48
CA GLY A 30 -20.62 9.12 8.88
C GLY A 30 -19.85 10.15 8.06
N GLU A 31 -19.32 11.18 8.75
CA GLU A 31 -18.63 12.34 8.17
C GLU A 31 -17.12 12.33 8.46
N GLN A 32 -16.48 11.16 8.30
CA GLN A 32 -15.02 11.06 8.43
C GLN A 32 -14.30 12.05 7.50
N GLU A 33 -13.15 12.56 7.95
CA GLU A 33 -12.36 13.52 7.18
C GLU A 33 -11.97 12.98 5.80
N LEU A 34 -11.90 13.88 4.81
CA LEU A 34 -11.55 13.55 3.42
C LEU A 34 -12.51 12.56 2.74
N LYS A 35 -13.74 12.44 3.24
CA LYS A 35 -14.82 11.66 2.63
C LYS A 35 -15.07 12.07 1.17
N GLN A 36 -14.97 11.10 0.28
CA GLN A 36 -15.16 11.27 -1.16
C GLN A 36 -15.89 10.06 -1.73
N PHE A 37 -16.78 10.30 -2.69
CA PHE A 37 -17.48 9.26 -3.43
C PHE A 37 -16.57 8.71 -4.55
N HIS A 38 -16.50 7.39 -4.68
CA HIS A 38 -15.71 6.72 -5.72
C HIS A 38 -16.61 5.92 -6.66
N ALA A 39 -16.75 6.38 -7.91
CA ALA A 39 -17.74 5.83 -8.85
C ALA A 39 -17.55 4.34 -9.19
N TYR A 40 -16.32 3.83 -9.29
CA TYR A 40 -16.08 2.40 -9.55
C TYR A 40 -16.57 1.50 -8.41
N TYR A 41 -16.46 1.94 -7.16
CA TYR A 41 -16.86 1.18 -5.98
C TYR A 41 -18.28 1.53 -5.51
N ASP A 42 -18.89 2.56 -6.09
CA ASP A 42 -20.25 3.04 -5.84
C ASP A 42 -20.55 3.38 -4.36
N HIS A 43 -19.56 3.89 -3.63
CA HIS A 43 -19.77 4.38 -2.27
C HIS A 43 -18.71 5.40 -1.85
N HIS A 44 -18.86 5.95 -0.64
CA HIS A 44 -17.86 6.82 -0.03
C HIS A 44 -16.80 5.99 0.66
N CYS A 45 -15.55 6.11 0.19
CA CYS A 45 -14.44 5.30 0.69
C CYS A 45 -13.15 6.13 0.84
N TYR A 46 -12.18 5.57 1.54
CA TYR A 46 -10.76 5.81 1.25
C TYR A 46 -10.29 4.86 0.15
N LEU A 47 -9.18 5.21 -0.49
CA LEU A 47 -8.52 4.34 -1.46
C LEU A 47 -7.05 4.10 -1.08
N PRO A 48 -6.76 3.35 0.00
CA PRO A 48 -5.38 3.05 0.37
C PRO A 48 -4.60 2.41 -0.79
N LEU A 49 -3.30 2.65 -0.80
CA LEU A 49 -2.37 1.89 -1.63
C LEU A 49 -1.63 0.89 -0.75
N TYR A 50 -1.78 -0.39 -1.07
CA TYR A 50 -1.12 -1.49 -0.39
C TYR A 50 0.09 -1.97 -1.18
N VAL A 51 1.09 -2.46 -0.47
CA VAL A 51 2.16 -3.27 -1.07
C VAL A 51 2.34 -4.54 -0.25
N PHE A 52 2.19 -5.69 -0.89
CA PHE A 52 2.36 -7.01 -0.28
C PHE A 52 3.55 -7.75 -0.87
N CYS A 53 4.14 -8.65 -0.08
CA CYS A 53 5.01 -9.71 -0.55
C CYS A 53 4.49 -11.03 0.02
N GLY A 54 3.78 -11.81 -0.80
CA GLY A 54 2.98 -12.94 -0.33
C GLY A 54 1.96 -12.47 0.71
N GLN A 55 1.95 -13.09 1.90
CA GLN A 55 1.04 -12.72 2.99
C GLN A 55 1.53 -11.52 3.84
N SER A 56 2.72 -10.98 3.56
CA SER A 56 3.31 -9.89 4.35
C SER A 56 2.94 -8.54 3.77
N MET A 57 2.20 -7.71 4.53
CA MET A 57 1.95 -6.31 4.17
C MET A 57 3.17 -5.46 4.50
N LEU A 58 3.75 -4.80 3.48
CA LEU A 58 4.94 -3.96 3.61
C LEU A 58 4.60 -2.48 3.73
N VAL A 59 3.56 -2.03 3.01
CA VAL A 59 3.10 -0.64 3.00
C VAL A 59 1.58 -0.60 3.02
N CYS A 60 1.02 0.35 3.77
CA CYS A 60 -0.36 0.79 3.68
C CYS A 60 -0.37 2.32 3.72
N LEU A 61 -0.61 2.95 2.57
CA LEU A 61 -0.70 4.40 2.45
C LEU A 61 -2.17 4.79 2.33
N LEU A 62 -2.75 5.34 3.40
CA LEU A 62 -4.11 5.86 3.38
C LEU A 62 -4.21 7.08 2.45
N ARG A 63 -5.24 7.12 1.60
CA ARG A 63 -5.47 8.21 0.64
C ARG A 63 -6.98 8.49 0.54
N ALA A 64 -7.32 9.75 0.28
CA ALA A 64 -8.66 10.10 -0.18
C ALA A 64 -8.94 9.41 -1.54
N SER A 65 -10.20 9.07 -1.82
CA SER A 65 -10.53 8.16 -2.90
C SER A 65 -10.66 8.79 -4.28
N ARG A 66 -10.87 10.10 -4.41
CA ARG A 66 -11.03 10.78 -5.72
C ARG A 66 -9.69 11.01 -6.43
N ILE A 67 -9.00 9.93 -6.75
CA ILE A 67 -7.68 9.88 -7.39
C ILE A 67 -7.60 8.66 -8.30
N ASP A 68 -6.60 8.64 -9.19
CA ASP A 68 -6.22 7.42 -9.89
C ASP A 68 -5.66 6.37 -8.90
N GLY A 69 -6.04 5.09 -9.06
CA GLY A 69 -5.62 4.00 -8.19
C GLY A 69 -4.10 3.88 -8.06
N ALA A 70 -3.37 4.11 -9.15
CA ALA A 70 -1.91 4.03 -9.21
C ALA A 70 -1.20 5.29 -8.68
N LYS A 71 -1.93 6.33 -8.27
CA LYS A 71 -1.33 7.56 -7.74
C LYS A 71 -0.40 7.24 -6.55
N HIS A 72 0.83 7.72 -6.63
CA HIS A 72 1.93 7.46 -5.68
C HIS A 72 2.57 6.06 -5.73
N ALA A 73 2.10 5.11 -6.55
CA ALA A 73 2.66 3.76 -6.63
C ALA A 73 4.17 3.77 -6.91
N ALA A 74 4.61 4.51 -7.94
CA ALA A 74 6.03 4.62 -8.27
C ALA A 74 6.88 5.24 -7.16
N ALA A 75 6.35 6.20 -6.41
CA ALA A 75 7.06 6.83 -5.30
C ALA A 75 7.20 5.87 -4.10
N VAL A 76 6.11 5.18 -3.75
CA VAL A 76 6.11 4.16 -2.70
C VAL A 76 7.06 3.02 -3.04
N LEU A 77 6.98 2.48 -4.25
CA LEU A 77 7.87 1.41 -4.72
C LEU A 77 9.33 1.83 -4.68
N ARG A 78 9.67 3.05 -5.14
CA ARG A 78 11.04 3.56 -5.08
C ARG A 78 11.57 3.60 -3.65
N LEU A 79 10.79 4.12 -2.70
CA LEU A 79 11.21 4.18 -1.30
C LEU A 79 11.36 2.79 -0.68
N LEU A 80 10.41 1.89 -0.95
CA LEU A 80 10.44 0.52 -0.46
C LEU A 80 11.63 -0.26 -1.02
N VAL A 81 11.84 -0.24 -2.32
CA VAL A 81 12.96 -0.94 -2.99
C VAL A 81 14.29 -0.40 -2.51
N ASN A 82 14.44 0.92 -2.39
CA ASN A 82 15.66 1.52 -1.83
C ASN A 82 15.92 1.02 -0.41
N ARG A 83 14.88 0.92 0.43
CA ARG A 83 15.02 0.38 1.78
C ARG A 83 15.39 -1.10 1.78
N LEU A 84 14.77 -1.92 0.94
CA LEU A 84 15.05 -3.35 0.83
C LEU A 84 16.49 -3.64 0.39
N ARG A 85 17.07 -2.78 -0.46
CA ARG A 85 18.45 -2.91 -0.98
C ARG A 85 19.56 -2.42 -0.03
N GLN A 86 19.21 -1.79 1.10
CA GLN A 86 20.20 -1.30 2.07
C GLN A 86 20.76 -2.40 2.98
N ARG A 87 20.33 -3.66 2.82
CA ARG A 87 20.82 -4.81 3.57
C ARG A 87 21.04 -6.00 2.65
#